data_AF-A0A4Q1A1G2-F1
#
_entry.id   AF-A0A4Q1A1G2-F1
#
_cell.length_a   1.000
_cell.length_b   1.000
_cell.length_c   1.000
_cell.angle_alpha   90.00
_cell.angle_beta   90.00
_cell.angle_gamma   90.00
#
_symmetry.space_group_name_H-M   'P 1'
#
loop_
_entity.id
_entity.type
_entity.pdbx_description
1 polymer ?
#
loop_
_entity_poly.entity_id
_entity_poly.type
_entity_poly.pdbx_seq_one_letter_code
_entity_poly.pdbx_strand_id
1 'polypeptide(L)'
;MLFGENGSAGILFKGGTSLSKGFNLINRFSEDIDVTYCIDTLKKHYGEFENSWDYFSEDSNWSNKKLEKELANLKNIGQKYTDEVLLQMVQKELQKITDLKFEVIS
;
A
#
# COMPACT_ATOMS: atom_id res chain seq x y z
N MET A 1 -1.30 -9.20 14.88
CA MET A 1 -1.35 -10.28 13.88
C MET A 1 -1.60 -9.65 12.52
N LEU A 2 -0.76 -10.02 11.56
CA LEU A 2 -0.68 -9.49 10.20
C LEU A 2 -1.51 -10.43 9.32
N PHE A 3 -2.53 -9.92 8.61
CA PHE A 3 -3.36 -10.76 7.74
C PHE A 3 -2.96 -10.54 6.28
N GLY A 4 -2.24 -11.53 5.76
CA GLY A 4 -2.03 -11.75 4.33
C GLY A 4 -1.89 -13.26 4.15
N GLU A 5 -2.86 -13.90 3.50
CA GLU A 5 -2.72 -15.29 3.08
C GLU A 5 -1.46 -15.36 2.19
N ASN A 6 -0.49 -16.20 2.56
CA ASN A 6 0.85 -16.27 1.97
C ASN A 6 1.78 -15.06 2.18
N GLY A 7 1.58 -14.26 3.24
CA GLY A 7 2.50 -13.17 3.56
C GLY A 7 2.60 -12.17 2.41
N SER A 8 1.50 -11.45 2.15
CA SER A 8 1.50 -10.30 1.23
C SER A 8 2.72 -9.46 1.55
N ALA A 9 3.73 -9.55 0.68
CA ALA A 9 4.99 -8.86 0.85
C ALA A 9 4.65 -7.38 0.98
N GLY A 10 4.60 -6.86 2.21
CA GLY A 10 4.41 -5.46 2.51
C GLY A 10 3.08 -4.77 2.19
N ILE A 11 1.93 -5.43 2.04
CA ILE A 11 0.63 -4.72 2.05
C ILE A 11 -0.11 -5.06 3.34
N LEU A 12 -0.49 -4.03 4.10
CA LEU A 12 -1.19 -4.14 5.38
C LEU A 12 -2.53 -3.40 5.35
N PHE A 13 -3.62 -4.08 5.73
CA PHE A 13 -4.89 -3.41 5.99
C PHE A 13 -4.82 -2.58 7.28
N LYS A 14 -5.51 -1.44 7.32
CA LYS A 14 -5.67 -0.62 8.54
C LYS A 14 -7.15 -0.30 8.81
N GLY A 15 -7.38 0.59 9.77
CA GLY A 15 -8.68 1.24 10.00
C GLY A 15 -9.84 0.30 10.35
N GLY A 16 -11.05 0.72 9.96
CA GLY A 16 -12.29 0.00 10.20
C GLY A 16 -12.31 -1.39 9.59
N THR A 17 -11.59 -1.58 8.48
CA THR A 17 -11.47 -2.86 7.78
C THR A 17 -10.66 -3.87 8.56
N SER A 18 -9.54 -3.46 9.15
CA SER A 18 -8.78 -4.36 10.04
C SER A 18 -9.57 -4.73 11.30
N LEU A 19 -10.21 -3.74 11.93
CA LEU A 19 -10.97 -3.95 13.15
C LEU A 19 -12.21 -4.83 12.93
N SER A 20 -12.91 -4.68 11.81
CA SER A 20 -14.12 -5.45 11.51
C SER A 20 -13.84 -6.81 10.86
N LYS A 21 -12.86 -6.91 9.95
CA LYS A 21 -12.61 -8.12 9.15
C LYS A 21 -11.44 -8.97 9.62
N GLY A 22 -10.39 -8.35 10.17
CA GLY A 22 -9.21 -9.06 10.67
C GLY A 22 -9.33 -9.46 12.14
N PHE A 23 -9.75 -8.52 13.00
CA PHE A 23 -9.81 -8.74 14.44
C PHE A 23 -11.23 -8.97 15.00
N ASN A 24 -12.27 -8.76 14.18
CA ASN A 24 -13.68 -8.88 14.59
C ASN A 24 -14.02 -8.11 15.89
N LEU A 25 -13.35 -6.98 16.12
CA LEU A 25 -13.49 -6.14 17.33
C LEU A 25 -14.69 -5.20 17.24
N ILE A 26 -15.17 -4.92 16.02
CA ILE A 26 -16.35 -4.08 15.78
C ILE A 26 -17.27 -4.78 14.78
N ASN A 27 -18.57 -4.82 15.07
CA ASN A 27 -19.58 -5.40 14.18
C ASN A 27 -20.30 -4.30 13.37
N ARG A 28 -19.56 -3.68 12.44
CA ARG A 28 -20.11 -2.74 11.45
C ARG A 28 -19.51 -3.01 10.08
N PHE A 29 -20.27 -2.69 9.04
CA PHE A 29 -19.74 -2.66 7.69
C PHE A 29 -18.65 -1.58 7.57
N SER A 30 -17.56 -1.89 6.90
CA SER A 30 -16.52 -0.94 6.51
C SER A 30 -16.54 -0.89 5.00
N GLU A 31 -17.04 0.21 4.46
CA GLU A 31 -17.13 0.44 3.02
C GLU A 31 -15.76 0.69 2.40
N ASP A 32 -14.88 1.38 3.14
CA ASP A 32 -13.53 1.74 2.70
C ASP A 32 -12.51 0.62 2.93
N ILE A 33 -11.51 0.52 2.04
CA ILE A 33 -10.35 -0.36 2.21
C ILE A 33 -9.10 0.49 2.46
N ASP A 34 -8.70 0.58 3.73
CA ASP A 34 -7.43 1.23 4.10
C ASP A 34 -6.25 0.27 3.92
N VAL A 35 -5.27 0.65 3.09
CA VAL A 35 -4.03 -0.12 2.88
C VAL A 35 -2.77 0.66 3.26
N THR A 36 -1.67 -0.05 3.49
CA THR A 36 -0.34 0.51 3.72
C THR A 36 0.71 -0.34 3.06
N TYR A 37 1.68 0.31 2.44
CA TYR A 37 2.78 -0.34 1.76
C TYR A 37 4.06 -0.27 2.59
N CYS A 38 4.73 -1.41 2.72
CA CYS A 38 6.09 -1.48 3.22
C CYS A 38 7.04 -1.00 2.12
N ILE A 39 7.91 -0.06 2.47
CA ILE A 39 8.90 0.51 1.56
C ILE A 39 9.78 -0.59 0.95
N ASP A 40 10.19 -1.59 1.73
CA ASP A 40 11.03 -2.68 1.24
C ASP A 40 10.33 -3.54 0.19
N THR A 41 9.00 -3.59 0.20
CA THR A 41 8.24 -4.26 -0.87
C THR A 41 8.27 -3.43 -2.14
N LEU A 42 8.01 -2.13 -2.03
CA LEU A 42 8.07 -1.23 -3.18
C LEU A 42 9.46 -1.28 -3.85
N LYS A 43 10.53 -1.31 -3.04
CA LYS A 43 11.92 -1.52 -3.50
C LYS A 43 12.12 -2.86 -4.21
N LYS A 44 11.67 -3.96 -3.61
CA LYS A 44 11.79 -5.29 -4.23
C LYS A 44 11.06 -5.36 -5.58
N HIS A 45 9.95 -4.66 -5.73
CA HIS A 45 9.14 -4.70 -6.94
C HIS A 45 9.69 -3.79 -8.05
N TYR A 46 10.10 -2.56 -7.72
CA TYR A 46 10.52 -1.56 -8.72
C TYR A 46 12.04 -1.35 -8.83
N GLY A 47 12.84 -1.98 -7.96
CA GLY A 47 14.29 -1.79 -7.88
C GLY A 47 14.70 -0.74 -6.83
N GLU A 48 16.02 -0.55 -6.68
CA GLU A 48 16.54 0.55 -5.87
C GLU A 48 16.25 1.89 -6.54
N PHE A 49 15.74 2.84 -5.77
CA PHE A 49 15.53 4.21 -6.24
C PHE A 49 16.88 4.93 -6.32
N GLU A 50 16.97 5.96 -7.18
CA GLU A 50 18.22 6.67 -7.51
C GLU A 50 18.91 7.34 -6.30
N ASN A 51 18.31 7.28 -5.11
CA ASN A 51 18.98 7.48 -3.84
C ASN A 51 18.65 6.29 -2.93
N SER A 52 19.69 5.63 -2.42
CA SER A 52 19.50 4.69 -1.32
C SER A 52 18.78 5.42 -0.20
N TRP A 53 17.73 4.80 0.30
CA TRP A 53 16.76 5.36 1.22
C TRP A 53 17.35 5.53 2.63
N ASP A 54 18.32 6.42 2.76
CA ASP A 54 19.09 6.69 3.97
C ASP A 54 18.50 7.84 4.80
N TYR A 55 17.22 8.21 4.57
CA TYR A 55 16.50 9.26 5.32
C TYR A 55 16.50 9.05 6.83
N PHE A 56 16.59 7.80 7.28
CA PHE A 56 16.68 7.43 8.70
C PHE A 56 18.11 7.08 9.13
N SER A 57 19.10 7.28 8.26
CA SER A 57 20.50 7.20 8.68
C SER A 57 20.81 8.42 9.54
N GLU A 58 21.31 8.14 10.75
CA GLU A 58 21.52 9.14 11.80
C GLU A 58 22.53 10.24 11.40
N ASP A 59 23.33 10.02 10.34
CA ASP A 59 24.42 10.89 9.90
C ASP A 59 24.08 11.85 8.74
N SER A 60 22.82 11.93 8.33
CA SER A 60 22.45 12.61 7.09
C SER A 60 21.95 14.04 7.32
N ASN A 61 22.66 15.04 6.78
CA ASN A 61 22.24 16.45 6.76
C ASN A 61 21.35 16.73 5.54
N TRP A 62 20.05 16.94 5.75
CA TRP A 62 19.07 17.15 4.67
C TRP A 62 18.60 18.59 4.56
N SER A 63 18.43 19.06 3.32
CA SER A 63 17.64 20.26 3.06
C SER A 63 16.16 19.90 2.91
N ASN A 64 15.27 20.78 3.34
CA ASN A 64 13.81 20.61 3.19
C ASN A 64 13.41 20.29 1.75
N LYS A 65 14.07 20.92 0.76
CA LYS A 65 13.82 20.68 -0.67
C LYS A 65 14.11 19.24 -1.09
N LYS A 66 15.16 18.62 -0.55
CA LYS A 66 15.50 17.22 -0.86
C LYS A 66 14.48 16.26 -0.22
N LEU A 67 14.03 16.56 1.00
CA LEU A 67 12.97 15.78 1.69
C LEU A 67 11.64 15.84 0.93
N GLU A 68 11.20 17.03 0.52
CA GLU A 68 9.96 17.20 -0.24
C GLU A 68 9.96 16.42 -1.56
N LYS A 69 11.08 16.47 -2.31
CA LYS A 69 11.25 15.72 -3.55
C LYS A 69 11.07 14.22 -3.31
N GLU A 70 11.64 13.69 -2.24
CA GLU A 70 11.49 12.27 -1.98
C GLU A 70 10.09 11.89 -1.51
N LEU A 71 9.47 12.67 -0.64
CA LEU A 71 8.08 12.42 -0.24
C LEU A 71 7.15 12.36 -1.47
N ALA A 72 7.40 13.20 -2.47
CA ALA A 72 6.69 13.14 -3.75
C ALA A 72 7.01 11.86 -4.54
N ASN A 73 8.28 11.47 -4.65
CA ASN A 73 8.67 10.21 -5.29
C ASN A 73 7.97 9.01 -4.63
N LEU A 74 7.99 8.97 -3.30
CA LEU A 74 7.33 7.98 -2.47
C LEU A 74 5.85 7.83 -2.78
N LYS A 75 5.15 8.97 -2.79
CA LYS A 75 3.74 9.03 -3.09
C LYS A 75 3.46 8.50 -4.49
N ASN A 76 4.27 8.90 -5.47
CA ASN A 76 4.11 8.45 -6.86
C ASN A 76 4.34 6.94 -7.01
N ILE A 77 5.34 6.38 -6.34
CA ILE A 77 5.61 4.93 -6.36
C ILE A 77 4.48 4.16 -5.67
N GLY A 78 4.02 4.62 -4.52
CA GLY A 78 2.90 4.00 -3.81
C GLY A 78 1.61 4.02 -4.64
N GLN A 79 1.35 5.13 -5.34
CA GLN A 79 0.23 5.23 -6.28
C GLN A 79 0.38 4.25 -7.44
N LYS A 80 1.55 4.23 -8.09
CA LYS A 80 1.85 3.32 -9.18
C LYS A 80 1.63 1.85 -8.79
N TYR A 81 2.10 1.45 -7.60
CA TYR A 81 1.88 0.10 -7.08
C TYR A 81 0.40 -0.21 -6.83
N THR A 82 -0.35 0.79 -6.37
CA THR A 82 -1.80 0.67 -6.18
C THR A 82 -2.48 0.38 -7.51
N ASP A 83 -2.18 1.16 -8.54
CA ASP A 83 -2.84 1.09 -9.85
C ASP A 83 -2.47 -0.18 -10.62
N GLU A 84 -1.18 -0.51 -10.66
CA GLU A 84 -0.67 -1.63 -11.46
C GLU A 84 -0.85 -2.99 -10.78
N VAL A 85 -0.82 -3.04 -9.44
CA VAL A 85 -0.79 -4.30 -8.69
C VAL A 85 -2.05 -4.48 -7.85
N LEU A 86 -2.28 -3.60 -6.86
CA LEU A 86 -3.35 -3.82 -5.88
C LEU A 86 -4.73 -3.81 -6.55
N LEU A 87 -5.01 -2.81 -7.40
CA LEU A 87 -6.30 -2.68 -8.08
C LEU A 87 -6.58 -3.87 -9.00
N GLN A 88 -5.57 -4.35 -9.73
CA GLN A 88 -5.69 -5.54 -10.57
C GLN A 88 -6.00 -6.79 -9.74
N MET A 89 -5.34 -6.96 -8.59
CA MET A 89 -5.63 -8.07 -7.67
C MET A 89 -7.06 -7.99 -7.13
N VAL A 90 -7.49 -6.82 -6.65
CA VAL A 90 -8.85 -6.62 -6.11
C VAL A 90 -9.90 -6.88 -7.18
N GLN A 91 -9.74 -6.34 -8.38
CA GLN A 91 -10.64 -6.59 -9.51
C GLN A 91 -10.77 -8.07 -9.82
N LYS A 92 -9.64 -8.80 -9.87
CA LYS A 92 -9.63 -10.24 -10.16
C LYS A 92 -10.36 -11.05 -9.09
N GLU A 93 -10.20 -10.70 -7.81
CA GLU A 93 -10.92 -11.40 -6.72
C GLU A 93 -12.41 -11.05 -6.71
N LEU A 94 -12.78 -9.79 -6.96
CA LEU A 94 -14.18 -9.37 -7.04
C LEU A 94 -14.93 -10.06 -8.19
N GLN A 95 -14.29 -10.22 -9.36
CA GLN A 95 -14.87 -10.94 -10.51
C GLN A 95 -15.23 -12.40 -10.20
N LYS A 96 -14.57 -13.03 -9.22
CA LYS A 96 -14.93 -14.40 -8.80
C LYS A 96 -16.21 -14.46 -7.98
N ILE A 97 -16.60 -13.33 -7.39
CA ILE A 97 -17.73 -13.22 -6.46
C ILE A 97 -18.96 -12.67 -7.18
N THR A 98 -18.77 -11.84 -8.21
CA THR A 98 -19.86 -11.20 -8.93
C THR A 98 -19.49 -10.83 -10.37
N ASP A 99 -20.48 -10.89 -11.27
CA ASP A 99 -20.36 -10.50 -12.68
C ASP A 99 -20.51 -8.98 -12.91
N LEU A 100 -20.57 -8.19 -11.83
CA LEU A 100 -20.67 -6.74 -11.92
C LEU A 100 -19.40 -6.15 -12.57
N LYS A 101 -19.60 -5.20 -13.48
CA LYS A 101 -18.51 -4.40 -14.02
C LYS A 101 -18.13 -3.34 -12.99
N PHE A 102 -16.87 -3.35 -12.57
CA PHE A 102 -16.32 -2.35 -11.66
C PHE A 102 -15.49 -1.35 -12.45
N GLU A 103 -15.79 -0.07 -12.25
CA GLU A 103 -14.96 1.02 -12.75
C GLU A 103 -14.03 1.46 -11.62
N VAL A 104 -12.72 1.47 -11.88
CA VAL A 104 -11.73 1.97 -10.94
C VAL A 104 -11.54 3.45 -11.23
N ILE A 105 -11.90 4.28 -10.26
CA ILE A 105 -11.75 5.72 -10.33
C ILE A 105 -10.49 6.06 -9.52
N SER A 106 -9.38 6.35 -10.19
CA SER A 106 -8.12 6.80 -9.56
C SER A 106 -7.99 8.32 -9.61
#